data_AF-X1GPY6-F1
#
_entry.id   AF-X1GPY6-F1
#
_cell.length_a   1.000
_cell.length_b   1.000
_cell.length_c   1.000
_cell.angle_alpha   90.00
_cell.angle_beta   90.00
_cell.angle_gamma   90.00
#
_symmetry.space_group_name_H-M   'P 1'
#
loop_
_entity.id
_entity.type
_entity.pdbx_description
1 polymer ?
#
loop_
_entity_poly.entity_id
_entity_poly.type
_entity_poly.pdbx_seq_one_letter_code
_entity_poly.pdbx_strand_id
1 'polypeptide(L)'
;FGAKAASGIVLITTTKGGIGKPTINFSTKIGMAEPAQDRMPLGPEEFIQFRKDWFRTDFPDKPYHFYTEPENLPSDVSIDEWRSYGDAPLPDDTDEWMARMRFFPIEQENYLAGRTVNWYDVVMRQGLRQEYDLSLSGGTEQTQYYWSIGYLNNEGIRVGDEYSTVRSRMNVEHKVANWLSVGVNTHFFDRDESSVPGSLGFFTNGPYGREFDEEGNVERYPHGHTDHPLLDYYRTDRLRKVNGLFANIYADFKLPLGITYKFSFQPRYETMKDFQFISTEKAVGGVPADLSEGTREQYTHYEWIIDNLLKWNKEIG
;
A
#
# COMPACT_ATOMS: atom_id res chain seq x y z
N PHE A 1 6.20 -2.83 -34.94
CA PHE A 1 7.01 -2.12 -33.93
C PHE A 1 7.56 -0.85 -34.57
N GLY A 2 7.42 0.31 -33.92
CA GLY A 2 7.70 1.62 -34.53
C GLY A 2 8.71 2.46 -33.73
N ALA A 3 8.77 3.77 -34.00
CA ALA A 3 9.74 4.70 -33.42
C ALA A 3 9.77 4.71 -31.86
N LYS A 4 8.68 4.31 -31.21
CA LYS A 4 8.60 4.19 -29.73
C LYS A 4 9.31 2.95 -29.16
N ALA A 5 9.89 2.09 -29.99
CA ALA A 5 10.59 0.88 -29.56
C ALA A 5 12.04 1.11 -29.10
N ALA A 6 12.50 2.37 -28.98
CA ALA A 6 13.88 2.70 -28.60
C ALA A 6 14.29 2.11 -27.24
N SER A 7 13.34 1.93 -26.32
CA SER A 7 13.56 1.32 -24.99
C SER A 7 13.42 -0.20 -24.98
N GLY A 8 13.28 -0.86 -26.13
CA GLY A 8 13.01 -2.29 -26.23
C GLY A 8 11.51 -2.63 -26.17
N ILE A 9 11.18 -3.90 -26.42
CA ILE A 9 9.80 -4.38 -26.51
C ILE A 9 9.65 -5.69 -25.74
N VAL A 10 8.58 -5.77 -24.95
CA VAL A 10 8.13 -7.01 -24.31
C VAL A 10 6.86 -7.46 -25.02
N LEU A 11 6.92 -8.60 -25.70
CA LEU A 11 5.76 -9.20 -26.35
C LEU A 11 5.07 -10.18 -25.40
N ILE A 12 3.84 -9.85 -24.99
CA ILE A 12 3.02 -10.73 -24.15
C ILE A 12 2.01 -11.44 -25.03
N THR A 13 1.98 -12.77 -24.94
CA THR A 13 0.96 -13.61 -25.57
C THR A 13 0.13 -14.30 -24.51
N THR A 14 -1.05 -14.77 -24.89
CA THR A 14 -2.07 -15.19 -23.94
C THR A 14 -2.64 -16.52 -24.35
N THR A 15 -3.06 -17.32 -23.38
CA THR A 15 -3.55 -18.68 -23.59
C THR A 15 -4.70 -18.70 -24.60
N LYS A 16 -4.60 -19.59 -25.59
CA LYS A 16 -5.67 -19.90 -26.53
C LYS A 16 -6.40 -21.17 -26.09
N GLY A 17 -7.66 -21.31 -26.50
CA GLY A 17 -8.41 -22.55 -26.29
C GLY A 17 -7.77 -23.72 -27.03
N GLY A 18 -7.70 -24.88 -26.39
CA GLY A 18 -7.30 -26.13 -27.05
C GLY A 18 -8.45 -26.74 -27.86
N ILE A 19 -8.12 -27.58 -28.85
CA ILE A 19 -9.10 -28.46 -29.50
C ILE A 19 -9.37 -29.65 -28.57
N GLY A 20 -10.63 -29.94 -28.31
CA GLY A 20 -11.04 -31.08 -27.51
C GLY A 20 -12.15 -30.75 -26.52
N LYS A 21 -12.34 -31.67 -25.57
CA LYS A 21 -13.35 -31.54 -24.52
C LYS A 21 -13.05 -30.29 -23.67
N PRO A 22 -14.10 -29.60 -23.16
CA PRO A 22 -13.91 -28.48 -22.25
C PRO A 22 -13.11 -28.91 -21.02
N THR A 23 -12.10 -28.14 -20.66
CA THR A 23 -11.33 -28.27 -19.44
C THR A 23 -11.63 -27.09 -18.52
N ILE A 24 -11.87 -27.38 -17.26
CA ILE A 24 -12.09 -26.38 -16.22
C ILE A 24 -10.93 -26.51 -15.24
N ASN A 25 -10.22 -25.41 -14.99
CA ASN A 25 -9.18 -25.36 -13.99
C ASN A 25 -9.54 -24.33 -12.93
N PHE A 26 -9.42 -24.73 -11.68
CA PHE A 26 -9.52 -23.85 -10.53
C PHE A 26 -8.19 -23.90 -9.79
N SER A 27 -7.64 -22.73 -9.46
CA SER A 27 -6.46 -22.61 -8.61
C SER A 27 -6.71 -21.62 -7.50
N THR A 28 -6.27 -21.98 -6.30
CA THR A 28 -6.23 -21.09 -5.14
C THR A 28 -4.79 -20.95 -4.67
N LYS A 29 -4.41 -19.74 -4.27
CA LYS A 29 -3.14 -19.46 -3.61
C LYS A 29 -3.42 -18.61 -2.38
N ILE A 30 -2.92 -19.06 -1.24
CA ILE A 30 -2.98 -18.33 0.02
C ILE A 30 -1.54 -18.15 0.49
N GLY A 31 -1.18 -16.93 0.85
CA GLY A 31 0.15 -16.58 1.33
C GLY A 31 0.06 -15.55 2.45
N MET A 32 1.03 -15.60 3.36
CA MET A 32 1.20 -14.62 4.41
C MET A 32 2.47 -13.82 4.12
N ALA A 33 2.38 -12.51 4.17
CA ALA A 33 3.49 -11.59 4.01
C ALA A 33 3.88 -11.04 5.37
N GLU A 34 5.18 -10.97 5.63
CA GLU A 34 5.74 -10.36 6.83
C GLU A 34 6.96 -9.52 6.46
N PRO A 35 7.32 -8.50 7.26
CA PRO A 35 8.54 -7.75 7.07
C PRO A 35 9.76 -8.68 7.07
N ALA A 36 10.64 -8.55 6.06
CA ALA A 36 11.86 -9.36 6.00
C ALA A 36 12.91 -8.94 7.05
N GLN A 37 12.84 -7.68 7.49
CA GLN A 37 13.65 -7.13 8.57
C GLN A 37 12.81 -6.14 9.36
N ASP A 38 12.71 -6.37 10.66
CA ASP A 38 12.01 -5.46 11.56
C ASP A 38 12.92 -4.27 11.88
N ARG A 39 12.46 -3.07 11.52
CA ARG A 39 13.10 -1.81 11.91
C ARG A 39 12.35 -1.24 13.08
N MET A 40 12.71 -1.72 14.26
CA MET A 40 12.09 -1.30 15.51
C MET A 40 12.45 0.17 15.81
N PRO A 41 11.50 0.96 16.34
CA PRO A 41 11.81 2.22 16.98
C PRO A 41 12.61 1.96 18.26
N LEU A 42 13.12 3.04 18.88
CA LEU A 42 13.78 2.93 20.18
C LEU A 42 12.83 2.34 21.21
N GLY A 43 13.29 1.34 21.95
CA GLY A 43 12.59 0.84 23.13
C GLY A 43 12.50 1.89 24.24
N PRO A 44 11.73 1.64 25.31
CA PRO A 44 11.54 2.59 26.42
C PRO A 44 12.86 3.08 27.01
N GLU A 45 13.77 2.18 27.36
CA GLU A 45 15.07 2.50 27.98
C GLU A 45 16.01 3.17 26.98
N GLU A 46 16.04 2.68 25.73
CA GLU A 46 16.84 3.27 24.65
C GLU A 46 16.40 4.69 24.33
N PHE A 47 15.09 4.96 24.40
CA PHE A 47 14.52 6.28 24.20
C PHE A 47 14.93 7.25 25.31
N ILE A 48 14.88 6.83 26.58
CA ILE A 48 15.39 7.63 27.71
C ILE A 48 16.87 7.94 27.52
N GLN A 49 17.67 6.92 27.19
CA GLN A 49 19.10 7.07 26.99
C GLN A 49 19.42 8.02 25.84
N PHE A 50 18.76 7.83 24.68
CA PHE A 50 18.89 8.70 23.52
C PHE A 50 18.55 10.15 23.85
N ARG A 51 17.40 10.40 24.50
CA ARG A 51 16.95 11.73 24.89
C ARG A 51 17.94 12.39 25.86
N LYS A 52 18.46 11.64 26.83
CA LYS A 52 19.47 12.11 27.81
C LYS A 52 20.76 12.53 27.12
N ASP A 53 21.27 11.70 26.21
CA ASP A 53 22.51 12.00 25.49
C ASP A 53 22.34 13.16 24.51
N TRP A 54 21.16 13.28 23.90
CA TRP A 54 20.79 14.42 23.07
C TRP A 54 20.81 15.73 23.88
N PHE A 55 20.16 15.77 25.05
CA PHE A 55 20.18 16.94 25.92
C PHE A 55 21.57 17.30 26.44
N ARG A 56 22.41 16.32 26.78
CA ARG A 56 23.82 16.57 27.16
C ARG A 56 24.62 17.19 26.02
N THR A 57 24.32 16.81 24.78
CA THR A 57 24.99 17.34 23.59
C THR A 57 24.51 18.77 23.28
N ASP A 58 23.22 19.03 23.40
CA ASP A 58 22.61 20.34 23.10
C ASP A 58 22.88 21.38 24.21
N PHE A 59 23.04 20.93 25.46
CA PHE A 59 23.30 21.78 26.63
C PHE A 59 24.59 21.37 27.37
N PRO A 60 25.77 21.54 26.76
CA PRO A 60 27.05 21.07 27.31
C PRO A 60 27.50 21.82 28.57
N ASP A 61 26.94 23.00 28.85
CA ASP A 61 27.26 23.80 30.04
C ASP A 61 26.61 23.26 31.31
N LYS A 62 25.65 22.32 31.20
CA LYS A 62 25.01 21.68 32.35
C LYS A 62 25.94 20.62 32.96
N PRO A 63 25.91 20.40 34.28
CA PRO A 63 26.63 19.29 34.90
C PRO A 63 26.30 17.95 34.22
N TYR A 64 27.27 17.06 34.10
CA TYR A 64 27.11 15.82 33.34
C TYR A 64 25.92 14.96 33.82
N HIS A 65 25.66 14.95 35.12
CA HIS A 65 24.56 14.20 35.73
C HIS A 65 23.21 14.96 35.77
N PHE A 66 23.14 16.18 35.21
CA PHE A 66 21.91 17.00 35.22
C PHE A 66 20.68 16.27 34.68
N TYR A 67 20.84 15.51 33.59
CA TYR A 67 19.79 14.73 32.93
C TYR A 67 19.78 13.24 33.35
N THR A 68 20.59 12.85 34.34
CA THR A 68 20.58 11.47 34.86
C THR A 68 19.38 11.30 35.78
N GLU A 69 18.70 10.17 35.63
CA GLU A 69 17.57 9.81 36.48
C GLU A 69 18.04 9.62 37.93
N PRO A 70 17.27 10.10 38.94
CA PRO A 70 17.65 10.04 40.35
C PRO A 70 18.06 8.65 40.83
N GLU A 71 17.34 7.60 40.40
CA GLU A 71 17.61 6.22 40.79
C GLU A 71 18.90 5.65 40.16
N ASN A 72 19.39 6.29 39.11
CA ASN A 72 20.54 5.89 38.32
C ASN A 72 21.76 6.80 38.53
N LEU A 73 21.75 7.65 39.56
CA LEU A 73 22.90 8.48 39.94
C LEU A 73 24.06 7.61 40.46
N PRO A 74 25.31 7.95 40.13
CA PRO A 74 26.45 7.22 40.67
C PRO A 74 26.62 7.51 42.16
N SER A 75 27.27 6.60 42.89
CA SER A 75 27.37 6.67 44.36
C SER A 75 28.10 7.89 44.91
N ASP A 76 28.86 8.60 44.08
CA ASP A 76 29.59 9.82 44.40
C ASP A 76 28.75 11.11 44.23
N VAL A 77 27.56 11.03 43.63
CA VAL A 77 26.64 12.17 43.49
C VAL A 77 25.43 11.96 44.40
N SER A 78 25.30 12.80 45.43
CA SER A 78 24.13 12.78 46.31
C SER A 78 22.90 13.41 45.64
N ILE A 79 21.70 13.04 46.09
CA ILE A 79 20.46 13.64 45.57
C ILE A 79 20.41 15.16 45.82
N ASP A 80 20.85 15.62 46.99
CA ASP A 80 20.89 17.06 47.32
C ASP A 80 21.83 17.82 46.39
N GLU A 81 22.98 17.23 46.04
CA GLU A 81 23.90 17.78 45.05
C GLU A 81 23.24 17.83 43.67
N TRP A 82 22.64 16.74 43.21
CA TRP A 82 21.96 16.68 41.91
C TRP A 82 20.80 17.68 41.80
N ARG A 83 20.04 17.87 42.89
CA ARG A 83 18.98 18.88 42.98
C ARG A 83 19.54 20.31 42.92
N SER A 84 20.72 20.54 43.50
CA SER A 84 21.38 21.85 43.47
C SER A 84 21.84 22.30 42.07
N TYR A 85 21.86 21.41 41.08
CA TYR A 85 22.19 21.78 39.71
C TYR A 85 21.12 22.67 39.04
N GLY A 86 19.89 22.69 39.58
CA GLY A 86 18.80 23.56 39.14
C GLY A 86 18.59 24.74 40.10
N ASP A 87 18.13 25.88 39.57
CA ASP A 87 17.94 27.10 40.38
C ASP A 87 16.74 27.01 41.33
N ALA A 88 15.69 26.27 40.95
CA ALA A 88 14.47 26.09 41.72
C ALA A 88 13.87 24.69 41.45
N PRO A 89 14.43 23.63 42.05
CA PRO A 89 14.00 22.26 41.78
C PRO A 89 12.57 22.00 42.26
N LEU A 90 11.84 21.16 41.52
CA LEU A 90 10.53 20.66 41.92
C LEU A 90 10.62 19.82 43.21
N PRO A 91 9.51 19.67 43.97
CA PRO A 91 9.52 18.91 45.23
C PRO A 91 9.89 17.43 45.07
N ASP A 92 9.39 16.78 44.02
CA ASP A 92 9.65 15.38 43.71
C ASP A 92 10.83 15.24 42.74
N ASP A 93 11.71 14.25 43.00
CA ASP A 93 12.92 14.03 42.21
C ASP A 93 12.62 13.54 40.79
N THR A 94 11.58 12.72 40.64
CA THR A 94 11.15 12.18 39.34
C THR A 94 10.52 13.28 38.50
N ASP A 95 9.66 14.10 39.12
CA ASP A 95 9.05 15.26 38.45
C ASP A 95 10.12 16.26 37.97
N GLU A 96 11.12 16.57 38.82
CA GLU A 96 12.26 17.41 38.45
C GLU A 96 13.03 16.82 37.25
N TRP A 97 13.31 15.52 37.28
CA TRP A 97 14.01 14.86 36.18
C TRP A 97 13.20 14.86 34.88
N MET A 98 11.91 14.53 34.93
CA MET A 98 11.03 14.57 33.76
C MET A 98 10.91 15.98 33.17
N ALA A 99 10.87 17.01 34.03
CA ALA A 99 10.89 18.41 33.61
C ALA A 99 12.21 18.79 32.93
N ARG A 100 13.36 18.37 33.48
CA ARG A 100 14.69 18.56 32.84
C ARG A 100 14.78 17.88 31.49
N MET A 101 14.21 16.68 31.37
CA MET A 101 14.12 15.90 30.14
C MET A 101 13.01 16.35 29.19
N ARG A 102 12.27 17.42 29.55
CA ARG A 102 11.17 18.01 28.78
C ARG A 102 10.10 17.00 28.34
N PHE A 103 9.71 16.10 29.24
CA PHE A 103 8.62 15.18 28.96
C PHE A 103 7.31 15.95 28.76
N PHE A 104 6.57 15.56 27.73
CA PHE A 104 5.20 16.05 27.55
C PHE A 104 4.26 15.43 28.59
N PRO A 105 3.11 16.06 28.91
CA PRO A 105 2.20 15.55 29.93
C PRO A 105 1.78 14.09 29.74
N ILE A 106 1.52 13.67 28.49
CA ILE A 106 1.17 12.28 28.16
C ILE A 106 2.35 11.33 28.44
N GLU A 107 3.57 11.77 28.12
CA GLU A 107 4.77 10.97 28.38
C GLU A 107 5.01 10.80 29.88
N GLN A 108 4.79 11.85 30.69
CA GLN A 108 4.91 11.78 32.15
C GLN A 108 3.90 10.80 32.74
N GLU A 109 2.62 10.92 32.34
CA GLU A 109 1.55 10.02 32.77
C GLU A 109 1.89 8.55 32.47
N ASN A 110 2.30 8.27 31.23
CA ASN A 110 2.60 6.91 30.80
C ASN A 110 3.89 6.37 31.43
N TYR A 111 4.92 7.21 31.62
CA TYR A 111 6.13 6.85 32.32
C TYR A 111 5.83 6.38 33.75
N LEU A 112 5.14 7.22 34.53
CA LEU A 112 4.77 6.93 35.91
C LEU A 112 3.84 5.72 36.04
N ALA A 113 3.01 5.48 35.02
CA ALA A 113 2.11 4.32 34.96
C ALA A 113 2.77 3.05 34.42
N GLY A 114 4.03 3.11 33.97
CA GLY A 114 4.73 1.99 33.33
C GLY A 114 4.10 1.55 32.00
N ARG A 115 3.43 2.46 31.28
CA ARG A 115 2.74 2.20 30.01
C ARG A 115 3.63 2.59 28.83
N THR A 116 3.70 1.72 27.84
CA THR A 116 4.46 1.96 26.62
C THR A 116 3.70 1.48 25.39
N VAL A 117 3.98 2.09 24.24
CA VAL A 117 3.41 1.75 22.94
C VAL A 117 4.54 1.39 21.99
N ASN A 118 4.46 0.19 21.42
CA ASN A 118 5.33 -0.19 20.31
C ASN A 118 4.68 0.25 18.99
N TRP A 119 5.09 1.43 18.51
CA TRP A 119 4.55 1.98 17.26
C TRP A 119 4.86 1.13 16.02
N TYR A 120 5.86 0.25 16.07
CA TYR A 120 6.07 -0.74 15.02
C TYR A 120 4.88 -1.69 14.94
N ASP A 121 4.45 -2.26 16.06
CA ASP A 121 3.35 -3.23 16.11
C ASP A 121 1.99 -2.57 15.83
N VAL A 122 1.89 -1.25 16.03
CA VAL A 122 0.71 -0.45 15.67
C VAL A 122 0.60 -0.30 14.14
N VAL A 123 1.71 -0.05 13.44
CA VAL A 123 1.69 0.26 12.00
C VAL A 123 1.92 -0.97 11.13
N MET A 124 2.77 -1.88 11.58
CA MET A 124 3.20 -3.05 10.84
C MET A 124 2.34 -4.25 11.24
N ARG A 125 1.99 -5.08 10.26
CA ARG A 125 1.20 -6.30 10.46
C ARG A 125 1.67 -7.40 9.52
N GLN A 126 1.27 -8.62 9.80
CA GLN A 126 1.28 -9.67 8.77
C GLN A 126 0.14 -9.42 7.79
N GLY A 127 0.42 -9.52 6.50
CA GLY A 127 -0.55 -9.29 5.42
C GLY A 127 -1.01 -10.61 4.81
N LEU A 128 -2.32 -10.85 4.75
CA LEU A 128 -2.88 -12.00 4.06
C LEU A 128 -3.07 -11.73 2.56
N ARG A 129 -2.51 -12.60 1.72
CA ARG A 129 -2.71 -12.58 0.27
C ARG A 129 -3.50 -13.81 -0.16
N GLN A 130 -4.61 -13.59 -0.85
CA GLN A 130 -5.49 -14.64 -1.36
C GLN A 130 -5.76 -14.44 -2.85
N GLU A 131 -5.61 -15.49 -3.63
CA GLU A 131 -5.84 -15.47 -5.06
C GLU A 131 -6.67 -16.69 -5.47
N TYR A 132 -7.70 -16.44 -6.28
CA TYR A 132 -8.63 -17.44 -6.77
C TYR A 132 -8.78 -17.25 -8.28
N ASP A 133 -8.35 -18.23 -9.07
CA ASP A 133 -8.48 -18.19 -10.52
C ASP A 133 -9.32 -19.39 -10.99
N LEU A 134 -10.34 -19.10 -11.78
CA LEU A 134 -11.15 -20.08 -12.49
C LEU A 134 -10.98 -19.85 -13.98
N SER A 135 -10.68 -20.91 -14.71
CA SER A 135 -10.58 -20.88 -16.17
C SER A 135 -11.34 -22.03 -16.81
N LEU A 136 -11.88 -21.74 -17.99
CA LEU A 136 -12.57 -22.67 -18.87
C LEU A 136 -11.89 -22.57 -20.24
N SER A 137 -11.46 -23.70 -20.80
CA SER A 137 -10.89 -23.73 -22.14
C SER A 137 -11.39 -24.93 -22.92
N GLY A 138 -11.51 -24.80 -24.23
CA GLY A 138 -11.92 -25.90 -25.09
C GLY A 138 -12.26 -25.43 -26.48
N GLY A 139 -12.74 -26.36 -27.31
CA GLY A 139 -13.09 -26.02 -28.67
C GLY A 139 -13.17 -27.20 -29.61
N THR A 140 -13.75 -26.95 -30.77
CA THR A 140 -13.70 -27.84 -31.94
C THR A 140 -12.63 -27.35 -32.91
N GLU A 141 -12.52 -28.00 -34.08
CA GLU A 141 -11.68 -27.49 -35.16
C GLU A 141 -12.15 -26.14 -35.70
N GLN A 142 -13.45 -25.83 -35.58
CA GLN A 142 -14.06 -24.59 -36.04
C GLN A 142 -13.99 -23.48 -35.00
N THR A 143 -14.18 -23.78 -33.71
CA THR A 143 -14.24 -22.76 -32.65
C THR A 143 -13.35 -23.13 -31.49
N GLN A 144 -12.45 -22.25 -31.10
CA GLN A 144 -11.63 -22.37 -29.90
C GLN A 144 -11.98 -21.22 -28.96
N TYR A 145 -12.16 -21.53 -27.69
CA TYR A 145 -12.47 -20.54 -26.67
C TYR A 145 -11.65 -20.76 -25.41
N TYR A 146 -11.34 -19.66 -24.75
CA TYR A 146 -10.76 -19.60 -23.43
C TYR A 146 -11.43 -18.46 -22.68
N TRP A 147 -11.87 -18.73 -21.46
CA TRP A 147 -12.38 -17.72 -20.55
C TRP A 147 -11.76 -17.95 -19.18
N SER A 148 -11.38 -16.87 -18.49
CA SER A 148 -10.95 -16.95 -17.10
C SER A 148 -11.44 -15.76 -16.31
N ILE A 149 -11.74 -16.00 -15.04
CA ILE A 149 -11.98 -14.99 -14.04
C ILE A 149 -11.00 -15.22 -12.88
N GLY A 150 -10.41 -14.15 -12.38
CA GLY A 150 -9.48 -14.18 -11.27
C GLY A 150 -9.85 -13.11 -10.25
N TYR A 151 -9.76 -13.45 -8.97
CA TYR A 151 -9.85 -12.50 -7.86
C TYR A 151 -8.57 -12.55 -7.05
N LEU A 152 -8.02 -11.38 -6.76
CA LEU A 152 -6.87 -11.20 -5.85
C LEU A 152 -7.31 -10.25 -4.75
N ASN A 153 -7.12 -10.66 -3.50
CA ASN A 153 -7.10 -9.78 -2.34
C ASN A 153 -5.69 -9.80 -1.74
N ASN A 154 -5.11 -8.64 -1.51
CA ASN A 154 -3.75 -8.50 -1.04
C ASN A 154 -3.68 -7.45 0.06
N GLU A 155 -3.60 -7.92 1.30
CA GLU A 155 -3.26 -7.09 2.45
C GLU A 155 -1.74 -6.95 2.52
N GLY A 156 -1.26 -5.72 2.59
CA GLY A 156 0.14 -5.39 2.78
C GLY A 156 0.58 -5.52 4.23
N ILE A 157 1.90 -5.43 4.43
CA ILE A 157 2.53 -5.53 5.76
C ILE A 157 2.35 -4.28 6.64
N ARG A 158 1.58 -3.29 6.17
CA ARG A 158 1.21 -2.08 6.90
C ARG A 158 -0.29 -2.03 7.06
N VAL A 159 -0.76 -1.55 8.21
CA VAL A 159 -2.18 -1.25 8.44
C VAL A 159 -2.67 -0.28 7.37
N GLY A 160 -3.84 -0.55 6.79
CA GLY A 160 -4.45 0.25 5.72
C GLY A 160 -3.85 0.07 4.33
N ASP A 161 -2.77 -0.71 4.19
CA ASP A 161 -2.18 -1.05 2.89
C ASP A 161 -2.93 -2.23 2.28
N GLU A 162 -3.91 -1.94 1.41
CA GLU A 162 -4.80 -2.97 0.86
C GLU A 162 -5.00 -2.79 -0.64
N TYR A 163 -5.07 -3.90 -1.35
CA TYR A 163 -5.30 -3.91 -2.79
C TYR A 163 -6.16 -5.12 -3.16
N SER A 164 -7.18 -4.92 -3.99
CA SER A 164 -7.92 -6.03 -4.57
C SER A 164 -8.19 -5.84 -6.05
N THR A 165 -8.32 -6.94 -6.78
CA THR A 165 -8.71 -6.88 -8.18
C THR A 165 -9.50 -8.08 -8.63
N VAL A 166 -10.53 -7.82 -9.43
CA VAL A 166 -11.22 -8.81 -10.24
C VAL A 166 -10.74 -8.65 -11.67
N ARG A 167 -10.30 -9.75 -12.28
CA ARG A 167 -9.81 -9.81 -13.66
C ARG A 167 -10.65 -10.79 -14.44
N SER A 168 -11.03 -10.43 -15.65
CA SER A 168 -11.68 -11.34 -16.59
C SER A 168 -10.91 -11.33 -17.91
N ARG A 169 -10.80 -12.50 -18.53
CA ARG A 169 -10.14 -12.65 -19.81
C ARG A 169 -10.96 -13.58 -20.68
N MET A 170 -11.21 -13.17 -21.91
CA MET A 170 -11.92 -13.97 -22.90
C MET A 170 -11.16 -13.95 -24.21
N ASN A 171 -10.82 -15.11 -24.72
CA ASN A 171 -10.20 -15.30 -26.03
C ASN A 171 -11.07 -16.27 -26.82
N VAL A 172 -11.58 -15.86 -27.98
CA VAL A 172 -12.39 -16.72 -28.86
C VAL A 172 -11.87 -16.59 -30.28
N GLU A 173 -11.68 -17.72 -30.95
CA GLU A 173 -11.31 -17.80 -32.36
C GLU A 173 -12.28 -18.73 -33.08
N HIS A 174 -12.81 -18.30 -34.21
CA HIS A 174 -13.78 -19.04 -35.01
C HIS A 174 -13.41 -19.04 -36.49
N LYS A 175 -13.34 -20.23 -37.08
CA LYS A 175 -13.17 -20.44 -38.52
C LYS A 175 -14.54 -20.37 -39.20
N VAL A 176 -14.89 -19.19 -39.70
CA VAL A 176 -16.13 -18.96 -40.46
C VAL A 176 -16.12 -19.76 -41.76
N ALA A 177 -14.97 -19.79 -42.42
CA ALA A 177 -14.74 -20.56 -43.65
C ALA A 177 -13.25 -20.93 -43.77
N ASN A 178 -12.91 -21.79 -44.73
CA ASN A 178 -11.49 -22.13 -45.01
C ASN A 178 -10.62 -20.89 -45.33
N TRP A 179 -11.25 -19.83 -45.83
CA TRP A 179 -10.61 -18.56 -46.18
C TRP A 179 -10.79 -17.45 -45.15
N LEU A 180 -11.62 -17.63 -44.11
CA LEU A 180 -11.93 -16.59 -43.12
C LEU A 180 -11.93 -17.15 -41.70
N SER A 181 -11.09 -16.57 -40.85
CA SER A 181 -11.13 -16.77 -39.40
C SER A 181 -11.33 -15.43 -38.71
N VAL A 182 -12.16 -15.40 -37.68
CA VAL A 182 -12.39 -14.21 -36.85
C VAL A 182 -12.05 -14.54 -35.42
N GLY A 183 -11.58 -13.55 -34.67
CA GLY A 183 -11.31 -13.74 -33.26
C GLY A 183 -11.36 -12.47 -32.45
N VAL A 184 -11.51 -12.66 -31.15
CA VAL A 184 -11.51 -11.61 -30.16
C VAL A 184 -10.64 -12.04 -28.97
N ASN A 185 -9.74 -11.16 -28.55
CA ASN A 185 -9.00 -11.29 -27.30
C ASN A 185 -9.32 -10.09 -26.42
N THR A 186 -10.03 -10.33 -25.32
CA THR A 186 -10.51 -9.29 -24.42
C THR A 186 -9.96 -9.51 -23.02
N HIS A 187 -9.56 -8.43 -22.38
CA HIS A 187 -9.17 -8.38 -20.99
C HIS A 187 -9.91 -7.25 -20.28
N PHE A 188 -10.55 -7.59 -19.17
CA PHE A 188 -11.18 -6.66 -18.26
C PHE A 188 -10.52 -6.76 -16.90
N PHE A 189 -10.38 -5.62 -16.22
CA PHE A 189 -10.04 -5.59 -14.81
C PHE A 189 -10.88 -4.53 -14.09
N ASP A 190 -11.19 -4.81 -12.83
CA ASP A 190 -11.61 -3.84 -11.82
C ASP A 190 -10.62 -3.95 -10.66
N ARG A 191 -10.04 -2.82 -10.26
CA ARG A 191 -9.03 -2.72 -9.20
C ARG A 191 -9.52 -1.76 -8.14
N ASP A 192 -9.40 -2.20 -6.89
CA ASP A 192 -9.53 -1.37 -5.72
C ASP A 192 -8.15 -0.93 -5.25
N GLU A 193 -7.93 0.38 -5.29
CA GLU A 193 -6.72 1.07 -4.85
C GLU A 193 -7.05 2.06 -3.72
N SER A 194 -8.14 1.83 -2.96
CA SER A 194 -8.62 2.69 -1.86
C SER A 194 -7.71 2.71 -0.62
N SER A 195 -6.52 2.12 -0.73
CA SER A 195 -5.49 2.06 0.30
C SER A 195 -5.19 3.43 0.92
N VAL A 196 -5.14 3.46 2.26
CA VAL A 196 -4.67 4.58 3.09
C VAL A 196 -3.72 3.99 4.13
N PRO A 197 -2.46 3.74 3.75
CA PRO A 197 -1.52 3.03 4.62
C PRO A 197 -1.06 3.92 5.78
N GLY A 198 -0.82 3.30 6.93
CA GLY A 198 -0.16 3.92 8.06
C GLY A 198 1.19 4.55 7.70
N SER A 199 1.50 5.68 8.34
CA SER A 199 2.74 6.41 8.13
C SER A 199 3.92 5.58 8.63
N LEU A 200 4.92 5.41 7.76
CA LEU A 200 6.20 4.85 8.17
C LEU A 200 6.97 5.78 9.11
N GLY A 201 6.56 7.05 9.26
CA GLY A 201 7.13 8.00 10.21
C GLY A 201 6.94 7.62 11.68
N PHE A 202 6.31 6.48 12.00
CA PHE A 202 6.09 6.00 13.36
C PHE A 202 7.35 5.92 14.23
N PHE A 203 8.55 5.85 13.64
CA PHE A 203 9.81 5.82 14.36
C PHE A 203 10.13 7.13 15.10
N THR A 204 9.45 8.24 14.78
CA THR A 204 9.59 9.49 15.54
C THR A 204 8.72 9.53 16.79
N ASN A 205 7.80 8.57 16.95
CA ASN A 205 6.89 8.54 18.08
C ASN A 205 7.56 7.85 19.26
N GLY A 206 7.60 8.56 20.39
CA GLY A 206 8.18 8.03 21.62
C GLY A 206 7.35 6.86 22.20
N PRO A 207 7.99 5.91 22.89
CA PRO A 207 7.33 4.75 23.46
C PRO A 207 6.35 5.14 24.59
N TYR A 208 6.53 6.29 25.25
CA TYR A 208 5.61 6.78 26.28
C TYR A 208 4.40 7.54 25.72
N GLY A 209 4.01 7.25 24.48
CA GLY A 209 2.82 7.83 23.87
C GLY A 209 1.52 7.08 24.19
N ARG A 210 0.38 7.60 23.74
CA ARG A 210 -0.96 7.03 23.92
C ARG A 210 -1.68 6.96 22.57
N GLU A 211 -2.19 5.78 22.18
CA GLU A 211 -2.89 5.59 20.89
C GLU A 211 -4.29 6.23 20.88
N PHE A 212 -5.04 6.06 21.98
CA PHE A 212 -6.41 6.55 22.13
C PHE A 212 -6.58 7.27 23.47
N ASP A 213 -7.43 8.30 23.50
CA ASP A 213 -7.81 9.00 24.73
C ASP A 213 -8.73 8.14 25.62
N GLU A 214 -9.08 8.65 26.81
CA GLU A 214 -9.92 7.92 27.77
C GLU A 214 -11.34 7.64 27.26
N GLU A 215 -11.81 8.38 26.25
CA GLU A 215 -13.10 8.17 25.60
C GLU A 215 -13.01 7.26 24.38
N GLY A 216 -11.81 6.76 24.04
CA GLY A 216 -11.55 5.89 22.89
C GLY A 216 -11.40 6.62 21.55
N ASN A 217 -11.24 7.95 21.56
CA ASN A 217 -10.93 8.71 20.35
C ASN A 217 -9.44 8.56 20.00
N VAL A 218 -9.08 8.62 18.72
CA VAL A 218 -7.67 8.63 18.29
C VAL A 218 -6.97 9.84 18.88
N GLU A 219 -5.86 9.61 19.60
CA GLU A 219 -5.05 10.70 20.14
C GLU A 219 -4.21 11.30 19.01
N ARG A 220 -4.47 12.56 18.64
CA ARG A 220 -3.82 13.22 17.50
C ARG A 220 -2.31 13.30 17.70
N TYR A 221 -1.88 13.67 18.91
CA TYR A 221 -0.48 13.86 19.27
C TYR A 221 -0.11 12.91 20.39
N PRO A 222 0.13 11.62 20.10
CA PRO A 222 0.28 10.59 21.11
C PRO A 222 1.37 10.85 22.16
N HIS A 223 2.36 11.69 21.84
CA HIS A 223 3.44 12.12 22.74
C HIS A 223 3.65 13.65 22.67
N GLY A 224 2.60 14.39 22.28
CA GLY A 224 2.51 15.85 22.40
C GLY A 224 3.04 16.68 21.22
N HIS A 225 3.71 16.09 20.21
CA HIS A 225 4.28 16.89 19.12
C HIS A 225 4.26 16.31 17.70
N THR A 226 4.26 14.98 17.50
CA THR A 226 4.06 14.39 16.16
C THR A 226 2.75 13.65 16.07
N ASP A 227 2.24 13.54 14.85
CA ASP A 227 0.95 12.93 14.56
C ASP A 227 0.93 11.43 14.91
N HIS A 228 -0.26 10.96 15.23
CA HIS A 228 -0.54 9.53 15.27
C HIS A 228 -0.16 8.87 13.93
N PRO A 229 0.60 7.78 13.90
CA PRO A 229 1.08 7.21 12.63
C PRO A 229 -0.07 6.60 11.81
N LEU A 230 -1.18 6.25 12.45
CA LEU A 230 -2.43 5.82 11.81
C LEU A 230 -3.48 6.94 11.67
N LEU A 231 -3.10 8.21 11.87
CA LEU A 231 -4.05 9.32 11.80
C LEU A 231 -4.84 9.31 10.48
N ASP A 232 -4.12 9.30 9.35
CA ASP A 232 -4.76 9.33 8.03
C ASP A 232 -5.60 8.07 7.77
N TYR A 233 -5.16 6.92 8.26
CA TYR A 233 -5.91 5.66 8.17
C TYR A 233 -7.27 5.76 8.85
N TYR A 234 -7.35 6.39 10.03
CA TYR A 234 -8.61 6.53 10.77
C TYR A 234 -9.52 7.62 10.21
N ARG A 235 -8.96 8.74 9.74
CA ARG A 235 -9.76 9.92 9.38
C ARG A 235 -10.10 10.03 7.89
N THR A 236 -9.46 9.23 7.04
CA THR A 236 -9.65 9.32 5.58
C THR A 236 -10.56 8.21 5.09
N ASP A 237 -11.74 8.59 4.60
CA ASP A 237 -12.57 7.71 3.77
C ASP A 237 -12.14 7.91 2.32
N ARG A 238 -11.68 6.83 1.66
CA ARG A 238 -11.20 6.87 0.29
C ARG A 238 -11.86 5.78 -0.54
N LEU A 239 -12.30 6.15 -1.74
CA LEU A 239 -12.73 5.24 -2.79
C LEU A 239 -11.89 5.52 -4.03
N ARG A 240 -10.95 4.63 -4.33
CA ARG A 240 -10.18 4.66 -5.58
C ARG A 240 -10.39 3.39 -6.37
N LYS A 241 -11.24 3.48 -7.40
CA LYS A 241 -11.56 2.35 -8.28
C LYS A 241 -11.06 2.61 -9.69
N VAL A 242 -10.27 1.67 -10.21
CA VAL A 242 -9.78 1.70 -11.60
C VAL A 242 -10.33 0.49 -12.35
N ASN A 243 -11.08 0.74 -13.40
CA ASN A 243 -11.56 -0.32 -14.30
C ASN A 243 -11.03 -0.10 -15.70
N GLY A 244 -10.72 -1.19 -16.38
CA GLY A 244 -10.19 -1.14 -17.73
C GLY A 244 -10.71 -2.28 -18.58
N LEU A 245 -10.89 -2.00 -19.87
CA LEU A 245 -11.27 -2.94 -20.90
C LEU A 245 -10.32 -2.76 -22.08
N PHE A 246 -9.63 -3.83 -22.43
CA PHE A 246 -8.89 -3.93 -23.68
C PHE A 246 -9.50 -5.04 -24.52
N ALA A 247 -9.71 -4.79 -25.81
CA ALA A 247 -10.08 -5.82 -26.76
C ALA A 247 -9.17 -5.76 -27.98
N ASN A 248 -8.89 -6.92 -28.57
CA ASN A 248 -8.30 -7.05 -29.89
C ASN A 248 -9.22 -7.93 -30.73
N ILE A 249 -9.95 -7.29 -31.64
CA ILE A 249 -10.91 -7.92 -32.55
C ILE A 249 -10.22 -8.01 -33.90
N TYR A 250 -10.14 -9.20 -34.48
CA TYR A 250 -9.41 -9.42 -35.71
C TYR A 250 -10.12 -10.38 -36.67
N ALA A 251 -9.80 -10.21 -37.95
CA ALA A 251 -10.17 -11.10 -39.03
C ALA A 251 -8.92 -11.47 -39.84
N ASP A 252 -8.69 -12.77 -39.99
CA ASP A 252 -7.62 -13.35 -40.80
C ASP A 252 -8.23 -13.96 -42.07
N PHE A 253 -7.82 -13.42 -43.23
CA PHE A 253 -8.25 -13.84 -44.56
C PHE A 253 -7.12 -14.63 -45.23
N LYS A 254 -7.42 -15.83 -45.72
CA LYS A 254 -6.53 -16.58 -46.62
C LYS A 254 -6.96 -16.29 -48.06
N LEU A 255 -6.12 -15.53 -48.75
CA LEU A 255 -6.32 -15.15 -50.14
C LEU A 255 -5.56 -16.13 -51.07
N PRO A 256 -5.86 -16.15 -52.37
CA PRO A 256 -5.11 -16.92 -53.35
C PRO A 256 -3.60 -16.59 -53.35
N LEU A 257 -2.81 -17.46 -53.99
CA LEU A 257 -1.37 -17.26 -54.19
C LEU A 257 -0.52 -17.24 -52.90
N GLY A 258 -1.00 -17.86 -51.81
CA GLY A 258 -0.28 -17.91 -50.54
C GLY A 258 -0.28 -16.58 -49.77
N ILE A 259 -1.24 -15.70 -50.07
CA ILE A 259 -1.39 -14.40 -49.42
C ILE A 259 -2.29 -14.56 -48.19
N THR A 260 -1.88 -13.97 -47.06
CA THR A 260 -2.73 -13.83 -45.87
C THR A 260 -2.89 -12.36 -45.53
N TYR A 261 -4.12 -11.92 -45.34
CA TYR A 261 -4.43 -10.56 -44.90
C TYR A 261 -5.05 -10.61 -43.50
N LYS A 262 -4.48 -9.85 -42.57
CA LYS A 262 -5.01 -9.68 -41.21
C LYS A 262 -5.47 -8.25 -41.02
N PHE A 263 -6.73 -8.09 -40.65
CA PHE A 263 -7.29 -6.86 -40.15
C PHE A 263 -7.48 -6.98 -38.64
N SER A 264 -7.07 -5.98 -37.85
CA SER A 264 -7.38 -5.94 -36.42
C SER A 264 -7.73 -4.54 -35.93
N PHE A 265 -8.72 -4.47 -35.05
CA PHE A 265 -9.15 -3.29 -34.32
C PHE A 265 -8.97 -3.52 -32.82
N GLN A 266 -8.28 -2.61 -32.15
CA GLN A 266 -7.86 -2.76 -30.76
C GLN A 266 -8.27 -1.56 -29.91
N PRO A 267 -9.52 -1.51 -29.42
CA PRO A 267 -9.93 -0.46 -28.49
C PRO A 267 -9.44 -0.76 -27.05
N ARG A 268 -9.06 0.31 -26.34
CA ARG A 268 -8.79 0.30 -24.91
C ARG A 268 -9.56 1.42 -24.23
N TYR A 269 -10.22 1.07 -23.15
CA TYR A 269 -10.94 1.97 -22.27
C TYR A 269 -10.40 1.81 -20.85
N GLU A 270 -10.18 2.91 -20.14
CA GLU A 270 -9.78 2.89 -18.74
C GLU A 270 -10.48 4.04 -18.01
N THR A 271 -11.06 3.77 -16.86
CA THR A 271 -11.63 4.82 -16.01
C THR A 271 -11.11 4.69 -14.60
N MET A 272 -10.99 5.85 -13.96
CA MET A 272 -10.66 5.96 -12.56
C MET A 272 -11.69 6.85 -11.88
N LYS A 273 -12.14 6.43 -10.71
CA LYS A 273 -12.82 7.28 -9.73
C LYS A 273 -11.91 7.33 -8.51
N ASP A 274 -11.52 8.52 -8.07
CA ASP A 274 -10.81 8.71 -6.80
C ASP A 274 -11.57 9.77 -6.01
N PHE A 275 -12.29 9.30 -4.99
CA PHE A 275 -13.06 10.14 -4.07
C PHE A 275 -12.40 10.00 -2.70
N GLN A 276 -12.15 11.13 -2.06
CA GLN A 276 -11.54 11.14 -0.73
C GLN A 276 -12.27 12.14 0.14
N PHE A 277 -12.49 11.78 1.39
CA PHE A 277 -12.99 12.67 2.43
C PHE A 277 -12.15 12.52 3.68
N ILE A 278 -11.64 13.64 4.20
CA ILE A 278 -10.88 13.72 5.44
C ILE A 278 -11.81 14.29 6.51
N SER A 279 -12.17 13.43 7.47
CA SER A 279 -12.92 13.82 8.65
C SER A 279 -12.03 14.54 9.66
N THR A 280 -12.63 15.47 10.39
CA THR A 280 -12.00 16.24 11.47
C THR A 280 -12.76 16.08 12.78
N GLU A 281 -13.56 15.02 12.90
CA GLU A 281 -14.22 14.66 14.14
C GLU A 281 -13.19 14.28 15.21
N LYS A 282 -13.48 14.62 16.47
CA LYS A 282 -12.60 14.26 17.60
C LYS A 282 -12.30 12.75 17.62
N ALA A 283 -13.31 11.92 17.31
CA ALA A 283 -13.21 10.46 17.27
C ALA A 283 -12.04 9.93 16.43
N VAL A 284 -11.66 10.65 15.38
CA VAL A 284 -10.58 10.26 14.45
C VAL A 284 -9.35 11.17 14.55
N GLY A 285 -9.17 11.84 15.70
CA GLY A 285 -7.99 12.67 15.97
C GLY A 285 -8.08 14.06 15.35
N GLY A 286 -9.29 14.55 15.07
CA GLY A 286 -9.51 15.93 14.63
C GLY A 286 -9.34 16.93 15.77
N VAL A 287 -8.67 18.05 15.49
CA VAL A 287 -8.51 19.18 16.43
C VAL A 287 -9.29 20.40 15.94
N PRO A 288 -9.64 21.38 16.82
CA PRO A 288 -10.51 22.51 16.45
C PRO A 288 -10.03 23.37 15.27
N ALA A 289 -8.74 23.34 14.95
CA ALA A 289 -8.15 24.09 13.84
C ALA A 289 -8.26 23.35 12.49
N ASP A 290 -8.63 22.07 12.50
CA ASP A 290 -8.71 21.27 11.28
C ASP A 290 -9.95 21.62 10.47
N LEU A 291 -9.80 21.64 9.14
CA LEU A 291 -10.88 21.82 8.20
C LEU A 291 -11.12 20.49 7.47
N SER A 292 -12.37 20.04 7.44
CA SER A 292 -12.74 18.86 6.64
C SER A 292 -12.51 19.15 5.17
N GLU A 293 -11.93 18.18 4.46
CA GLU A 293 -11.64 18.29 3.03
C GLU A 293 -12.27 17.12 2.27
N GLY A 294 -12.84 17.40 1.11
CA GLY A 294 -13.34 16.39 0.19
C GLY A 294 -12.81 16.63 -1.21
N THR A 295 -12.22 15.61 -1.82
CA THR A 295 -11.77 15.65 -3.21
C THR A 295 -12.51 14.61 -4.04
N ARG A 296 -12.77 14.97 -5.30
CA ARG A 296 -13.43 14.09 -6.26
C ARG A 296 -12.76 14.24 -7.62
N GLU A 297 -12.11 13.17 -8.04
CA GLU A 297 -11.49 13.07 -9.35
C GLU A 297 -12.11 11.93 -10.14
N GLN A 298 -12.34 12.20 -11.43
CA GLN A 298 -12.79 11.19 -12.37
C GLN A 298 -12.01 11.33 -13.66
N TYR A 299 -11.48 10.21 -14.13
CA TYR A 299 -10.71 10.15 -15.34
C TYR A 299 -11.26 9.06 -16.27
N THR A 300 -11.21 9.33 -17.56
CA THR A 300 -11.56 8.37 -18.60
C THR A 300 -10.56 8.51 -19.73
N HIS A 301 -9.88 7.42 -20.04
CA HIS A 301 -8.98 7.30 -21.18
C HIS A 301 -9.59 6.37 -22.21
N TYR A 302 -9.53 6.79 -23.47
CA TYR A 302 -9.93 5.97 -24.60
C TYR A 302 -8.89 6.08 -25.72
N GLU A 303 -8.36 4.93 -26.12
CA GLU A 303 -7.42 4.81 -27.22
C GLU A 303 -7.80 3.63 -28.11
N TRP A 304 -7.38 3.67 -29.37
CA TRP A 304 -7.65 2.60 -30.31
C TRP A 304 -6.54 2.49 -31.37
N ILE A 305 -6.35 1.28 -31.89
CA ILE A 305 -5.44 0.98 -32.99
C ILE A 305 -6.18 0.21 -34.07
N ILE A 306 -5.92 0.55 -35.33
CA ILE A 306 -6.32 -0.25 -36.50
C ILE A 306 -5.05 -0.70 -37.21
N ASP A 307 -4.90 -2.01 -37.37
CA ASP A 307 -3.76 -2.61 -38.08
C ASP A 307 -4.25 -3.39 -39.31
N ASN A 308 -3.52 -3.21 -40.41
CA ASN A 308 -3.69 -3.94 -41.67
C ASN A 308 -2.37 -4.61 -42.02
N LEU A 309 -2.35 -5.94 -42.06
CA LEU A 309 -1.13 -6.71 -42.29
C LEU A 309 -1.33 -7.69 -43.45
N LEU A 310 -0.65 -7.42 -44.56
CA LEU A 310 -0.59 -8.31 -45.71
C LEU A 310 0.72 -9.09 -45.65
N LYS A 311 0.64 -10.43 -45.65
CA LYS A 311 1.81 -11.31 -45.76
C LYS A 311 1.66 -12.17 -47.00
N TRP A 312 2.76 -12.39 -47.69
CA TRP A 312 2.85 -13.32 -48.79
C TRP A 312 3.93 -14.34 -48.47
N ASN A 313 3.58 -15.62 -48.48
CA ASN A 313 4.53 -16.70 -48.31
C ASN A 313 4.41 -17.67 -49.49
N LYS A 314 5.50 -17.87 -50.21
CA LYS A 314 5.60 -18.78 -51.35
C LYS A 314 6.90 -19.55 -51.24
N GLU A 315 6.80 -20.85 -50.97
CA GLU A 315 7.94 -21.75 -51.12
C GLU A 315 8.09 -22.11 -52.60
N ILE A 316 9.30 -21.94 -53.12
CA ILE A 316 9.66 -22.29 -54.49
C ILE A 316 10.87 -23.21 -54.40
N GLY A 317 10.65 -24.51 -54.58
CA GLY A 317 11.68 -25.50 -54.91
C GLY A 317 12.73 -25.76 -53.84
#